data_AF-A0A242MXQ8-F1
#
_entry.id   AF-A0A242MXQ8-F1
#
_cell.length_a   1.000
_cell.length_b   1.000
_cell.length_c   1.000
_cell.angle_alpha   90.00
_cell.angle_beta   90.00
_cell.angle_gamma   90.00
#
_symmetry.space_group_name_H-M   'P 1'
#
loop_
_entity.id
_entity.type
_entity.pdbx_description
1 polymer ?
#
loop_
_entity_poly.entity_id
_entity_poly.type
_entity_poly.pdbx_seq_one_letter_code
_entity_poly.pdbx_strand_id
1 'polypeptide(L)'
;MAARSIASLTLSFGLVSIPVKLYSATESASGVGFNLLTPEGGGVKQQYISEATGEVVARADMKKGYEFEKGNFVVFAPGELKALEEGATHVVEIVSFVPEKSVDPLFYDKAYFIAPDKRGGKPYSLLRRAMRESERCALAKWSYKGKTRVVQVRPAEDGMVFQQLLFADEVRALSDLHIEDEAVTDKELQLALQIIDQVSEDAYDPTAYEDEEKKRILEAIDQKIAGKQIVSPEAPAGQSGGQVIDLMEALRASLTANKSKKTPPAKPSTARKAPPAEVESLAAKPRRPVKRAAPKVEEATPARVRARK
;
A
#
# COMPACT_ATOMS: atom_id res chain seq x y z
N MET A 1 2.50 -6.61 -20.58
CA MET A 1 2.29 -7.46 -19.38
C MET A 1 0.94 -7.12 -18.77
N ALA A 2 0.24 -8.07 -18.15
CA ALA A 2 -1.02 -7.74 -17.47
C ALA A 2 -0.77 -6.82 -16.27
N ALA A 3 -1.58 -5.77 -16.12
CA ALA A 3 -1.44 -4.82 -15.00
C ALA A 3 -1.57 -5.54 -13.65
N ARG A 4 -0.66 -5.27 -12.72
CA ARG A 4 -0.67 -5.87 -11.38
C ARG A 4 -1.59 -5.04 -10.48
N SER A 5 -2.53 -5.72 -9.81
CA SER A 5 -3.38 -5.06 -8.82
C SER A 5 -2.56 -4.61 -7.61
N ILE A 6 -2.79 -3.37 -7.16
CA ILE A 6 -2.17 -2.77 -5.98
C ILE A 6 -2.86 -3.28 -4.71
N ALA A 7 -4.19 -3.37 -4.74
CA ALA A 7 -5.00 -3.77 -3.59
C ALA A 7 -6.35 -4.37 -4.02
N SER A 8 -6.94 -5.19 -3.15
CA SER A 8 -8.36 -5.55 -3.20
C SER A 8 -9.13 -4.62 -2.27
N LEU A 9 -10.18 -3.99 -2.77
CA LEU A 9 -11.02 -3.03 -2.06
C LEU A 9 -12.48 -3.47 -2.15
N THR A 10 -13.32 -2.90 -1.28
CA THR A 10 -14.77 -3.05 -1.33
C THR A 10 -15.41 -1.68 -1.46
N LEU A 11 -16.09 -1.42 -2.59
CA LEU A 11 -16.94 -0.23 -2.71
C LEU A 11 -18.24 -0.50 -1.94
N SER A 12 -18.57 0.37 -0.99
CA SER A 12 -19.79 0.29 -0.20
C SER A 12 -20.64 1.52 -0.42
N PHE A 13 -21.94 1.33 -0.67
CA PHE A 13 -22.92 2.41 -0.65
C PHE A 13 -24.25 1.88 -0.09
N GLY A 14 -24.69 2.43 1.04
CA GLY A 14 -25.87 1.93 1.76
C GLY A 14 -25.73 0.44 2.11
N LEU A 15 -26.53 -0.41 1.46
CA LEU A 15 -26.53 -1.87 1.68
C LEU A 15 -25.77 -2.66 0.61
N VAL A 16 -25.20 -1.97 -0.40
CA VAL A 16 -24.51 -2.62 -1.51
C VAL A 16 -23.01 -2.65 -1.23
N SER A 17 -22.41 -3.80 -1.47
CA SER A 17 -20.99 -4.05 -1.31
C SER A 17 -20.44 -4.70 -2.59
N ILE A 18 -19.46 -4.06 -3.23
CA ILE A 18 -18.92 -4.45 -4.52
C ILE A 18 -17.42 -4.70 -4.35
N PRO A 19 -16.95 -5.96 -4.42
CA PRO A 19 -15.53 -6.24 -4.36
C PRO A 19 -14.86 -5.82 -5.68
N VAL A 20 -13.82 -5.00 -5.57
CA VAL A 20 -13.05 -4.46 -6.69
C VAL A 20 -11.55 -4.60 -6.45
N LYS A 21 -10.76 -4.54 -7.51
CA LYS A 21 -9.30 -4.45 -7.49
C LYS A 21 -8.86 -3.10 -7.99
N LEU A 22 -7.87 -2.53 -7.31
CA LEU A 22 -7.25 -1.26 -7.67
C LEU A 22 -5.99 -1.50 -8.50
N TYR A 23 -5.83 -0.76 -9.58
CA TYR A 23 -4.69 -0.80 -10.50
C TYR A 23 -4.16 0.62 -10.70
N SER A 24 -2.84 0.77 -10.87
CA SER A 24 -2.27 2.09 -11.20
C SER A 24 -2.75 2.52 -12.58
N ALA A 25 -3.24 3.76 -12.72
CA ALA A 25 -3.54 4.31 -14.05
C ALA A 25 -2.28 4.93 -14.70
N THR A 26 -1.30 5.30 -13.88
CA THR A 26 -0.02 5.85 -14.32
C THR A 26 1.11 4.84 -14.10
N GLU A 27 1.99 4.70 -15.08
CA GLU A 27 3.21 3.90 -14.94
C GLU A 27 4.42 4.82 -14.71
N SER A 28 5.00 4.79 -13.52
CA SER A 28 6.25 5.52 -13.24
C SER A 28 7.46 4.92 -13.96
N ALA A 29 7.32 3.72 -14.53
CA ALA A 29 8.36 3.02 -15.28
C ALA A 29 8.59 3.58 -16.69
N SER A 30 7.78 4.56 -17.12
CA SER A 30 7.98 5.25 -18.39
C SER A 30 9.21 6.17 -18.38
N GLY A 31 9.69 6.60 -17.21
CA GLY A 31 10.88 7.45 -17.07
C GLY A 31 12.20 6.68 -17.15
N VAL A 32 13.27 7.37 -17.56
CA VAL A 32 14.63 6.80 -17.52
C VAL A 32 15.13 6.81 -16.08
N GLY A 33 15.25 5.62 -15.48
CA GLY A 33 15.78 5.44 -14.12
C GLY A 33 17.28 5.19 -14.13
N PHE A 34 18.01 5.89 -13.26
CA PHE A 34 19.43 5.65 -13.03
C PHE A 34 19.65 4.93 -11.70
N ASN A 35 20.52 3.92 -11.72
CA ASN A 35 21.02 3.31 -10.50
C ASN A 35 22.24 4.10 -10.02
N LEU A 36 22.33 4.32 -8.71
CA LEU A 36 23.52 4.91 -8.11
C LEU A 36 24.63 3.87 -8.08
N LEU A 37 25.74 4.19 -8.74
CA LEU A 37 26.94 3.36 -8.78
C LEU A 37 28.10 4.10 -8.12
N THR A 38 29.03 3.34 -7.54
CA THR A 38 30.34 3.85 -7.12
C THR A 38 31.16 4.23 -8.37
N PRO A 39 32.26 4.99 -8.22
CA PRO A 39 33.17 5.28 -9.33
C PRO A 39 33.67 4.00 -10.04
N GLU A 40 33.79 2.88 -9.32
CA GLU A 40 34.18 1.57 -9.87
C GLU A 40 33.01 0.79 -10.49
N GLY A 41 31.78 1.32 -10.44
CA GLY A 41 30.58 0.69 -11.00
C GLY A 41 29.81 -0.24 -10.07
N GLY A 42 30.18 -0.32 -8.79
CA GLY A 42 29.44 -1.10 -7.80
C GLY A 42 28.12 -0.43 -7.41
N GLY A 43 27.06 -1.20 -7.15
CA GLY A 43 25.79 -0.62 -6.68
C GLY A 43 25.90 -0.01 -5.28
N VAL A 44 25.34 1.18 -5.08
CA VAL A 44 25.34 1.87 -3.78
C VAL A 44 24.09 1.50 -2.97
N LYS A 45 24.25 1.36 -1.64
CA LYS A 45 23.13 1.18 -0.70
C LYS A 45 22.99 2.40 0.20
N GLN A 46 21.75 2.82 0.44
CA GLN A 46 21.43 3.86 1.42
C GLN A 46 21.31 3.26 2.82
N GLN A 47 21.90 3.92 3.81
CA GLN A 47 21.80 3.55 5.22
C GLN A 47 21.33 4.77 6.04
N TYR A 48 20.52 4.51 7.07
CA TYR A 48 20.16 5.54 8.05
C TYR A 48 21.19 5.52 9.17
N ILE A 49 21.74 6.67 9.52
CA ILE A 49 22.76 6.83 10.56
C ILE A 49 22.19 7.75 11.64
N SER A 50 22.35 7.37 12.90
CA SER A 50 21.97 8.18 14.05
C SER A 50 22.88 9.42 14.16
N GLU A 51 22.30 10.61 14.22
CA GLU A 51 23.08 11.85 14.36
C GLU A 51 23.83 11.93 15.70
N ALA A 52 23.29 11.32 16.76
CA ALA A 52 23.88 11.37 18.09
C ALA A 52 25.02 10.36 18.30
N THR A 53 24.91 9.17 17.68
CA THR A 53 25.86 8.07 17.93
C THR A 53 26.74 7.74 16.73
N GLY A 54 26.38 8.19 15.52
CA GLY A 54 27.07 7.83 14.29
C GLY A 54 26.86 6.37 13.86
N GLU A 55 25.99 5.63 14.55
CA GLU A 55 25.73 4.22 14.28
C GLU A 55 24.63 4.03 13.23
N VAL A 56 24.73 2.94 12.47
CA VAL A 56 23.72 2.57 11.48
C VAL A 56 22.47 2.07 12.20
N VAL A 57 21.33 2.70 11.94
CA VAL A 57 20.04 2.35 12.53
C VAL A 57 19.24 1.49 11.55
N ALA A 58 18.87 0.29 11.98
CA ALA A 58 17.99 -0.56 11.19
C ALA A 58 16.57 -0.02 11.17
N ARG A 59 15.85 -0.23 10.06
CA ARG A 59 14.48 0.26 9.88
C ARG A 59 13.48 -0.25 10.92
N ALA A 60 13.74 -1.42 11.51
CA ALA A 60 12.91 -2.00 12.56
C ALA A 60 13.05 -1.25 13.90
N ASP A 61 14.22 -0.67 14.17
CA ASP A 61 14.53 0.02 15.42
C ASP A 61 14.16 1.51 15.37
N MET A 62 13.85 2.02 14.18
CA MET A 62 13.38 3.39 13.98
C MET A 62 11.96 3.57 14.53
N LYS A 63 11.77 4.66 15.29
CA LYS A 63 10.46 5.09 15.81
C LYS A 63 10.03 6.37 15.09
N LYS A 64 8.72 6.59 14.96
CA LYS A 64 8.20 7.86 14.41
C LYS A 64 8.00 8.86 15.54
N GLY A 65 8.59 10.04 15.42
CA GLY A 65 8.38 11.17 16.31
C GLY A 65 7.52 12.25 15.66
N TYR A 66 6.64 12.87 16.42
CA TYR A 66 5.95 14.11 16.05
C TYR A 66 6.53 15.25 16.87
N GLU A 67 7.12 16.25 16.21
CA GLU A 67 7.66 17.43 16.86
C GLU A 67 6.53 18.38 17.26
N PHE A 68 6.32 18.60 18.55
CA PHE A 68 5.30 19.53 19.05
C PHE A 68 5.90 20.89 19.44
N GLU A 69 7.19 20.90 19.78
CA GLU A 69 8.02 22.08 20.03
C GLU A 69 9.44 21.81 19.52
N LYS A 70 10.19 22.85 19.19
CA LYS A 70 11.53 22.72 18.61
C LYS A 70 12.43 21.83 19.47
N GLY A 71 12.78 20.64 18.97
CA GLY A 71 13.60 19.64 19.65
C GLY A 71 12.86 18.70 20.61
N ASN A 72 11.54 18.86 20.80
CA ASN A 72 10.71 18.01 21.64
C ASN A 72 9.77 17.16 20.79
N PHE A 73 9.90 15.82 20.90
CA PHE A 73 9.17 14.86 20.07
C PHE A 73 8.27 13.95 20.91
N VAL A 74 7.03 13.78 20.49
CA VAL A 74 6.17 12.67 20.94
C VAL A 74 6.49 11.46 20.08
N VAL A 75 6.99 10.39 20.71
CA VAL A 75 7.38 9.17 20.01
C VAL A 75 6.24 8.17 20.02
N PHE A 76 5.91 7.63 18.85
CA PHE A 76 4.95 6.54 18.72
C PHE A 76 5.68 5.23 18.49
N ALA A 77 5.27 4.19 19.22
CA ALA A 77 5.72 2.84 18.94
C ALA A 77 5.12 2.32 17.62
N PRO A 78 5.81 1.43 16.88
CA PRO A 78 5.27 0.86 15.65
C PRO A 78 3.91 0.16 15.81
N GLY A 79 3.62 -0.38 17.01
CA GLY A 79 2.34 -1.02 17.33
C GLY A 79 1.19 -0.05 17.59
N GLU A 80 1.47 1.12 18.20
CA GLU A 80 0.45 2.12 18.52
C GLU A 80 -0.11 2.77 17.25
N LEU A 81 0.77 3.11 16.31
CA LEU A 81 0.34 3.63 15.02
C LEU A 81 -0.50 2.58 14.27
N LYS A 82 -0.08 1.31 14.24
CA LYS A 82 -0.86 0.26 13.58
C LYS A 82 -2.27 0.12 14.16
N ALA A 83 -2.43 0.22 15.47
CA ALA A 83 -3.75 0.21 16.10
C ALA A 83 -4.63 1.40 15.68
N LEU A 84 -4.02 2.58 15.48
CA LEU A 84 -4.72 3.74 14.91
C LEU A 84 -5.04 3.56 13.41
N GLU A 85 -4.21 2.80 12.66
CA GLU A 85 -4.37 2.53 11.23
C GLU A 85 -5.41 1.43 10.90
N GLU A 86 -5.79 0.58 11.86
CA GLU A 86 -6.70 -0.57 11.65
C GLU A 86 -8.15 -0.18 11.29
N GLY A 87 -8.50 1.11 11.29
CA GLY A 87 -9.78 1.59 10.79
C GLY A 87 -9.94 1.43 9.27
N ALA A 88 -10.87 0.57 8.84
CA ALA A 88 -11.48 0.48 7.51
C ALA A 88 -10.52 0.61 6.29
N THR A 89 -9.33 0.01 6.33
CA THR A 89 -8.27 0.19 5.34
C THR A 89 -8.57 -0.35 3.94
N HIS A 90 -9.64 -1.13 3.80
CA HIS A 90 -10.03 -1.84 2.57
C HIS A 90 -11.45 -1.50 2.08
N VAL A 91 -12.12 -0.57 2.75
CA VAL A 91 -13.48 -0.16 2.38
C VAL A 91 -13.42 1.25 1.79
N VAL A 92 -14.09 1.41 0.66
CA VAL A 92 -14.32 2.69 0.01
C VAL A 92 -15.80 2.99 0.21
N GLU A 93 -16.09 3.91 1.12
CA GLU A 93 -17.46 4.26 1.48
C GLU A 93 -17.93 5.42 0.59
N ILE A 94 -18.85 5.15 -0.32
CA ILE A 94 -19.48 6.17 -1.17
C ILE A 94 -20.45 6.98 -0.31
N VAL A 95 -20.19 8.28 -0.24
CA VAL A 95 -20.95 9.24 0.56
C VAL A 95 -22.02 9.93 -0.28
N SER A 96 -21.73 10.25 -1.55
CA SER A 96 -22.64 11.01 -2.40
C SER A 96 -22.35 10.82 -3.89
N PHE A 97 -23.30 11.18 -4.75
CA PHE A 97 -23.11 11.24 -6.21
C PHE A 97 -23.25 12.68 -6.71
N VAL A 98 -22.24 13.18 -7.40
CA VAL A 98 -22.16 14.57 -7.90
C VAL A 98 -21.96 14.58 -9.43
N PRO A 99 -22.33 15.65 -10.15
CA PRO A 99 -22.05 15.75 -11.58
C PRO A 99 -20.55 15.58 -11.87
N GLU A 100 -20.17 14.91 -12.96
CA GLU A 100 -18.76 14.61 -13.25
C GLU A 100 -17.87 15.87 -13.30
N LYS A 101 -18.40 16.97 -13.87
CA LYS A 101 -17.71 18.26 -14.01
C LYS A 101 -17.71 19.14 -12.75
N SER A 102 -18.30 18.67 -11.64
CA SER A 102 -18.40 19.48 -10.42
C SER A 102 -17.12 19.49 -9.57
N VAL A 103 -16.20 18.55 -9.82
CA VAL A 103 -14.93 18.49 -9.11
C VAL A 103 -13.89 19.28 -9.91
N ASP A 104 -13.36 20.34 -9.30
CA ASP A 104 -12.29 21.14 -9.88
C ASP A 104 -11.02 20.28 -10.02
N PRO A 105 -10.40 20.23 -11.22
CA PRO A 105 -9.14 19.52 -11.44
C PRO A 105 -8.01 19.91 -10.47
N LEU A 106 -8.07 21.09 -9.85
CA LEU A 106 -7.13 21.51 -8.81
C LEU A 106 -7.05 20.53 -7.62
N PHE A 107 -8.14 19.81 -7.33
CA PHE A 107 -8.17 18.83 -6.24
C PHE A 107 -7.69 17.43 -6.66
N TYR A 108 -7.27 17.21 -7.91
CA TYR A 108 -6.83 15.90 -8.38
C TYR A 108 -5.39 15.57 -7.94
N ASP A 109 -5.20 14.40 -7.33
CA ASP A 109 -3.88 13.86 -6.97
C ASP A 109 -3.50 12.67 -7.87
N LYS A 110 -3.93 11.45 -7.52
CA LYS A 110 -3.55 10.21 -8.21
C LYS A 110 -4.71 9.51 -8.87
N ALA A 111 -4.47 9.07 -10.09
CA ALA A 111 -5.41 8.27 -10.85
C ALA A 111 -5.13 6.77 -10.71
N TYR A 112 -6.20 6.01 -10.50
CA TYR A 112 -6.21 4.56 -10.47
C TYR A 112 -7.35 4.03 -11.33
N PHE A 113 -7.21 2.80 -11.82
CA PHE A 113 -8.31 2.05 -12.40
C PHE A 113 -8.86 1.08 -11.37
N ILE A 114 -10.17 0.87 -11.41
CA ILE A 114 -10.82 -0.20 -10.65
C ILE A 114 -11.45 -1.21 -11.60
N ALA A 115 -11.33 -2.48 -11.26
CA ALA A 115 -11.98 -3.58 -11.97
C ALA A 115 -12.71 -4.49 -10.97
N PRO A 116 -13.79 -5.18 -11.35
CA PRO A 116 -14.48 -6.08 -10.43
C PRO A 116 -13.59 -7.25 -10.01
N ASP A 117 -13.62 -7.61 -8.73
CA ASP A 117 -13.04 -8.86 -8.24
C ASP A 117 -14.05 -10.01 -8.37
N LYS A 118 -13.66 -11.21 -7.93
CA LYS A 118 -14.50 -12.42 -7.93
C LYS A 118 -15.87 -12.11 -7.34
N ARG A 119 -16.93 -12.40 -8.13
CA ARG A 119 -18.36 -12.19 -7.79
C ARG A 119 -18.82 -10.71 -7.73
N GLY A 120 -17.97 -9.73 -8.06
CA GLY A 120 -18.32 -8.31 -8.12
C GLY A 120 -18.80 -7.80 -9.48
N GLY A 121 -18.75 -8.62 -10.54
CA GLY A 121 -18.97 -8.18 -11.92
C GLY A 121 -20.33 -7.53 -12.21
N LYS A 122 -21.44 -8.19 -11.83
CA LYS A 122 -22.80 -7.67 -12.07
C LYS A 122 -23.06 -6.33 -11.36
N PRO A 123 -22.82 -6.18 -10.04
CA PRO A 123 -23.04 -4.91 -9.38
C PRO A 123 -22.06 -3.81 -9.83
N TYR A 124 -20.81 -4.16 -10.17
CA TYR A 124 -19.86 -3.22 -10.77
C TYR A 124 -20.38 -2.64 -12.09
N SER A 125 -20.84 -3.50 -13.01
CA SER A 125 -21.39 -3.06 -14.30
C SER A 125 -22.66 -2.24 -14.14
N LEU A 126 -23.51 -2.59 -13.17
CA LEU A 126 -24.71 -1.83 -12.85
C LEU A 126 -24.36 -0.42 -12.35
N LEU A 127 -23.43 -0.30 -11.40
CA LEU A 127 -22.98 0.99 -10.87
C LEU A 127 -22.37 1.85 -11.98
N ARG A 128 -21.49 1.26 -12.80
CA ARG A 128 -20.86 1.94 -13.95
C ARG A 128 -21.91 2.48 -14.93
N ARG A 129 -22.89 1.65 -15.30
CA ARG A 129 -23.96 2.05 -16.22
C ARG A 129 -24.86 3.12 -15.63
N ALA A 130 -25.27 2.98 -14.37
CA ALA A 130 -26.10 3.95 -13.67
C ALA A 130 -25.41 5.33 -13.57
N MET A 131 -24.12 5.36 -13.27
CA MET A 131 -23.33 6.60 -13.25
C MET A 131 -23.23 7.26 -14.62
N ARG A 132 -23.04 6.46 -15.69
CA ARG A 132 -22.99 6.97 -17.06
C ARG A 132 -24.34 7.55 -17.52
N GLU A 133 -25.44 6.83 -17.29
CA GLU A 133 -26.80 7.29 -17.66
C GLU A 133 -27.24 8.53 -16.86
N SER A 134 -26.72 8.71 -15.65
CA SER A 134 -27.05 9.87 -14.80
C SER A 134 -26.03 11.02 -14.88
N GLU A 135 -24.97 10.88 -15.68
CA GLU A 135 -23.86 11.85 -15.80
C GLU A 135 -23.23 12.25 -14.45
N ARG A 136 -23.13 11.27 -13.54
CA ARG A 136 -22.64 11.46 -12.18
C ARG A 136 -21.43 10.60 -11.88
N CYS A 137 -20.62 11.09 -10.95
CA CYS A 137 -19.54 10.36 -10.31
C CYS A 137 -19.84 10.21 -8.81
N ALA A 138 -19.29 9.16 -8.19
CA ALA A 138 -19.42 8.92 -6.76
C ALA A 138 -18.26 9.61 -6.02
N LEU A 139 -18.56 10.33 -4.94
CA LEU A 139 -17.58 10.76 -3.96
C LEU A 139 -17.58 9.75 -2.81
N ALA A 140 -16.39 9.31 -2.43
CA ALA A 140 -16.21 8.30 -1.40
C ALA A 140 -15.06 8.66 -0.45
N LYS A 141 -15.09 8.06 0.73
CA LYS A 141 -13.97 8.06 1.68
C LYS A 141 -13.21 6.76 1.56
N TRP A 142 -11.90 6.86 1.49
CA TRP A 142 -11.01 5.72 1.43
C TRP A 142 -9.87 5.89 2.43
N SER A 143 -9.71 4.93 3.34
CA SER A 143 -8.60 4.92 4.28
C SER A 143 -7.49 4.00 3.78
N TYR A 144 -6.27 4.51 3.69
CA TYR A 144 -5.10 3.75 3.27
C TYR A 144 -3.86 4.18 4.04
N LYS A 145 -3.13 3.22 4.62
CA LYS A 145 -1.90 3.46 5.41
C LYS A 145 -2.06 4.57 6.46
N GLY A 146 -3.15 4.52 7.23
CA GLY A 146 -3.42 5.50 8.29
C GLY A 146 -3.91 6.86 7.84
N LYS A 147 -4.13 7.07 6.55
CA LYS A 147 -4.66 8.33 6.01
C LYS A 147 -6.00 8.08 5.37
N THR A 148 -7.01 8.82 5.79
CA THR A 148 -8.27 8.90 5.05
C THR A 148 -8.09 9.92 3.93
N ARG A 149 -8.57 9.57 2.74
CA ARG A 149 -8.61 10.41 1.54
C ARG A 149 -10.04 10.47 1.03
N VAL A 150 -10.38 11.57 0.37
CA VAL A 150 -11.58 11.62 -0.48
C VAL A 150 -11.20 11.10 -1.85
N VAL A 151 -12.10 10.34 -2.47
CA VAL A 151 -11.88 9.76 -3.79
C VAL A 151 -13.13 9.95 -4.64
N GLN A 152 -12.92 10.25 -5.91
CA GLN A 152 -13.96 10.28 -6.92
C GLN A 152 -13.91 8.97 -7.71
N VAL A 153 -15.03 8.27 -7.82
CA VAL A 153 -15.19 7.12 -8.71
C VAL A 153 -16.08 7.52 -9.87
N ARG A 154 -15.56 7.48 -11.08
CA ARG A 154 -16.27 7.92 -12.30
C ARG A 154 -16.26 6.86 -13.40
N PRO A 155 -17.32 6.75 -14.21
CA PRO A 155 -17.35 5.82 -15.33
C PRO A 155 -16.40 6.27 -16.45
N ALA A 156 -15.71 5.31 -17.08
CA ALA A 156 -14.91 5.50 -18.28
C ALA A 156 -15.40 4.58 -19.41
N GLU A 157 -14.76 4.66 -20.59
CA GLU A 157 -15.18 3.93 -21.79
C GLU A 157 -15.15 2.40 -21.65
N ASP A 158 -14.19 1.85 -20.91
CA ASP A 158 -14.06 0.41 -20.67
C ASP A 158 -14.10 0.00 -19.19
N GLY A 159 -14.21 0.95 -18.28
CA GLY A 159 -14.15 0.67 -16.85
C GLY A 159 -14.61 1.83 -15.98
N MET A 160 -14.00 1.94 -14.80
CA MET A 160 -14.18 3.07 -13.90
C MET A 160 -12.82 3.57 -13.44
N VAL A 161 -12.71 4.89 -13.34
CA VAL A 161 -11.54 5.58 -12.81
C VAL A 161 -11.81 5.86 -11.34
N PHE A 162 -10.80 5.59 -10.52
CA PHE A 162 -10.73 5.91 -9.11
C PHE A 162 -9.70 7.02 -8.96
N GLN A 163 -10.17 8.24 -8.77
CA GLN A 163 -9.36 9.43 -8.67
C GLN A 163 -9.23 9.83 -7.21
N GLN A 164 -8.02 9.88 -6.69
CA GLN A 164 -7.75 10.41 -5.36
C GLN A 164 -7.85 11.94 -5.38
N LEU A 165 -8.52 12.50 -4.38
CA LEU A 165 -8.68 13.94 -4.21
C LEU A 165 -7.84 14.47 -3.04
N LEU A 166 -7.38 15.71 -3.18
CA LEU A 166 -6.81 16.53 -2.13
C LEU A 166 -7.90 17.09 -1.23
N PHE A 167 -7.60 17.27 0.06
CA PHE A 167 -8.44 18.06 0.95
C PHE A 167 -8.22 19.55 0.73
N ALA A 168 -9.16 20.37 1.22
CA ALA A 168 -9.12 21.82 1.07
C ALA A 168 -7.87 22.45 1.72
N ASP A 169 -7.39 21.90 2.82
CA ASP A 169 -6.17 22.34 3.52
C ASP A 169 -4.87 21.94 2.82
N GLU A 170 -4.92 21.02 1.85
CA GLU A 170 -3.79 20.63 1.02
C GLU A 170 -3.61 21.55 -0.20
N VAL A 171 -4.61 22.40 -0.48
CA VAL A 171 -4.61 23.32 -1.63
C VAL A 171 -4.39 24.74 -1.13
N ARG A 172 -3.38 25.43 -1.69
CA ARG A 172 -3.10 26.83 -1.38
C ARG A 172 -4.14 27.76 -2.02
N ALA A 173 -4.44 28.87 -1.34
CA ALA A 173 -5.36 29.86 -1.88
C ALA A 173 -4.64 30.77 -2.88
N LEU A 174 -5.30 31.10 -4.00
CA LEU A 174 -4.77 32.08 -4.96
C LEU A 174 -4.59 33.47 -4.33
N SER A 175 -5.38 33.81 -3.31
CA SER A 175 -5.27 35.06 -2.56
C SER A 175 -3.90 35.25 -1.90
N ASP A 176 -3.18 34.17 -1.61
CA ASP A 176 -1.86 34.24 -0.97
C ASP A 176 -0.77 34.77 -1.92
N LEU A 177 -1.06 34.80 -3.23
CA LEU A 177 -0.12 35.21 -4.27
C LEU A 177 -0.09 36.73 -4.48
N HIS A 178 -1.02 37.49 -3.90
CA HIS A 178 -1.09 38.96 -4.04
C HIS A 178 -0.96 39.44 -5.50
N ILE A 179 -1.71 38.81 -6.41
CA ILE A 179 -1.69 39.16 -7.83
C ILE A 179 -2.34 40.53 -8.01
N GLU A 180 -1.64 41.48 -8.63
CA GLU A 180 -2.17 42.81 -8.94
C GLU A 180 -2.99 42.75 -10.24
N ASP A 181 -4.21 43.27 -10.19
CA ASP A 181 -5.04 43.42 -11.39
C ASP A 181 -4.69 44.73 -12.10
N GLU A 182 -3.99 44.63 -13.23
CA GLU A 182 -3.68 45.77 -14.10
C GLU A 182 -4.78 46.00 -15.14
N ALA A 183 -5.03 47.26 -15.49
CA ALA A 183 -6.00 47.62 -16.50
C ALA A 183 -5.49 47.28 -17.92
N VAL A 184 -6.24 46.46 -18.64
CA VAL A 184 -5.96 46.07 -20.03
C VAL A 184 -6.82 46.89 -20.98
N THR A 185 -6.25 47.37 -22.10
CA THR A 185 -7.03 48.08 -23.12
C THR A 185 -7.75 47.13 -24.07
N ASP A 186 -8.91 47.54 -24.60
CA ASP A 186 -9.69 46.72 -25.54
C ASP A 186 -8.89 46.30 -26.79
N LYS A 187 -7.96 47.16 -27.25
CA LYS A 187 -7.10 46.86 -28.41
C LYS A 187 -6.11 45.75 -28.11
N GLU A 188 -5.49 45.75 -26.93
CA GLU A 188 -4.57 44.71 -26.49
C GLU A 188 -5.30 43.39 -26.30
N LEU A 189 -6.50 43.43 -25.69
CA LEU A 189 -7.35 42.25 -25.53
C LEU A 189 -7.74 41.65 -26.89
N GLN A 190 -8.16 42.47 -27.85
CA GLN A 190 -8.51 41.99 -29.20
C GLN A 190 -7.33 41.34 -29.92
N LEU A 191 -6.14 41.92 -29.82
CA LEU A 191 -4.92 41.34 -30.40
C LEU A 191 -4.59 39.99 -29.74
N ALA A 192 -4.69 39.91 -28.41
CA ALA A 192 -4.44 38.68 -27.67
C ALA A 192 -5.43 37.58 -28.06
N LEU A 193 -6.73 37.90 -28.19
CA LEU A 193 -7.75 36.94 -28.63
C LEU A 193 -7.46 36.38 -30.03
N GLN A 194 -7.01 37.22 -30.97
CA GLN A 194 -6.64 36.75 -32.31
C GLN A 194 -5.46 35.75 -32.28
N ILE A 195 -4.46 36.00 -31.43
CA ILE A 195 -3.32 35.09 -31.27
C ILE A 195 -3.78 33.76 -30.66
N ILE A 196 -4.65 33.82 -29.65
CA ILE A 196 -5.22 32.62 -29.03
C ILE A 196 -6.00 31.81 -30.08
N ASP A 197 -6.89 32.44 -30.84
CA ASP A 197 -7.68 31.76 -31.87
C ASP A 197 -6.81 31.12 -32.96
N GLN A 198 -5.69 31.77 -33.34
CA GLN A 198 -4.75 31.23 -34.33
C GLN A 198 -4.02 29.97 -33.87
N VAL A 199 -3.80 29.82 -32.56
CA VAL A 199 -3.03 28.71 -31.97
C VAL A 199 -3.93 27.74 -31.19
N SER A 200 -5.26 27.94 -31.24
CA SER A 200 -6.21 27.10 -30.53
C SER A 200 -6.44 25.77 -31.26
N GLU A 201 -6.49 24.69 -30.48
CA GLU A 201 -6.86 23.35 -30.94
C GLU A 201 -8.13 22.91 -30.21
N ASP A 202 -9.02 22.19 -30.90
CA ASP A 202 -10.32 21.77 -30.36
C ASP A 202 -10.21 20.63 -29.32
N ALA A 203 -9.10 19.89 -29.32
CA ALA A 203 -8.92 18.73 -28.46
C ALA A 203 -7.45 18.54 -28.07
N TYR A 204 -7.24 18.07 -26.84
CA TYR A 204 -5.93 17.63 -26.38
C TYR A 204 -5.70 16.17 -26.80
N ASP A 205 -4.72 15.94 -27.68
CA ASP A 205 -4.22 14.60 -28.01
C ASP A 205 -2.91 14.32 -27.28
N PRO A 206 -2.90 13.42 -26.26
CA PRO A 206 -1.67 13.07 -25.55
C PRO A 206 -0.59 12.45 -26.44
N THR A 207 -0.95 11.87 -27.59
CA THR A 207 0.02 11.19 -28.47
C THR A 207 0.80 12.14 -29.36
N ALA A 208 0.36 13.38 -29.49
CA ALA A 208 1.07 14.43 -30.21
C ALA A 208 2.30 14.96 -29.46
N TYR A 209 2.40 14.71 -28.15
CA TYR A 209 3.47 15.22 -27.29
C TYR A 209 4.43 14.10 -26.92
N GLU A 210 5.64 14.15 -27.48
CA GLU A 210 6.73 13.25 -27.10
C GLU A 210 7.66 13.88 -26.07
N ASP A 211 8.20 13.07 -25.16
CA ASP A 211 9.24 13.50 -24.21
C ASP A 211 10.60 13.54 -24.92
N GLU A 212 10.93 14.71 -25.47
CA GLU A 212 12.18 14.94 -26.20
C GLU A 212 13.43 14.73 -25.34
N GLU A 213 13.37 15.10 -24.06
CA GLU A 213 14.49 14.93 -23.14
C GLU A 213 14.75 13.45 -22.86
N LYS A 214 13.70 12.65 -22.64
CA LYS A 214 13.81 11.19 -22.56
C LYS A 214 14.46 10.61 -23.81
N LYS A 215 14.05 11.07 -25.00
CA LYS A 215 14.64 10.61 -26.27
C LYS A 215 16.13 10.94 -26.34
N ARG A 216 16.52 12.18 -26.02
CA ARG A 216 17.93 12.60 -25.98
C ARG A 216 18.75 11.78 -24.99
N ILE A 217 18.21 11.49 -23.81
CA ILE A 217 18.88 10.66 -22.80
C ILE A 217 19.06 9.22 -23.30
N LEU A 218 18.03 8.62 -23.89
CA LEU A 218 18.10 7.26 -24.44
C LEU A 218 19.12 7.16 -25.59
N GLU A 219 19.12 8.13 -26.50
CA GLU A 219 20.12 8.21 -27.58
C GLU A 219 21.55 8.32 -27.03
N ALA A 220 21.75 9.13 -25.97
CA ALA A 220 23.04 9.22 -25.30
C ALA A 220 23.46 7.92 -24.61
N ILE A 221 22.50 7.17 -24.04
CA ILE A 221 22.73 5.84 -23.47
C ILE A 221 23.15 4.86 -24.58
N ASP A 222 22.43 4.84 -25.70
CA ASP A 222 22.72 3.96 -26.84
C ASP A 222 24.11 4.24 -27.44
N GLN A 223 24.50 5.52 -27.55
CA GLN A 223 25.83 5.92 -27.96
C GLN A 223 26.93 5.42 -27.00
N LYS A 224 26.70 5.48 -25.68
CA LYS A 224 27.63 4.96 -24.68
C LYS A 224 27.75 3.44 -24.72
N ILE A 225 26.63 2.74 -24.95
CA ILE A 225 26.60 1.28 -25.13
C ILE A 225 27.37 0.89 -26.40
N ALA A 226 27.13 1.58 -27.52
CA ALA A 226 27.82 1.35 -28.79
C ALA A 226 29.32 1.68 -28.69
N GLY A 227 29.67 2.73 -27.94
CA GLY A 227 31.04 3.09 -27.59
C GLY A 227 31.71 2.18 -26.55
N LYS A 228 31.03 1.10 -26.10
CA LYS A 228 31.49 0.12 -25.09
C LYS A 228 31.88 0.74 -23.75
N GLN A 229 31.31 1.88 -23.36
CA GLN A 229 31.49 2.49 -22.03
C GLN A 229 30.61 1.79 -20.98
N ILE A 230 30.78 0.47 -20.85
CA ILE A 230 29.97 -0.38 -19.97
C ILE A 230 30.82 -0.74 -18.75
N VAL A 231 30.34 -0.39 -17.56
CA VAL A 231 30.95 -0.82 -16.31
C VAL A 231 30.17 -2.02 -15.78
N SER A 232 30.83 -3.17 -15.73
CA SER A 232 30.26 -4.39 -15.15
C SER A 232 30.79 -4.53 -13.73
N PRO A 233 29.94 -4.44 -12.69
CA PRO A 233 30.40 -4.69 -11.32
C PRO A 233 30.93 -6.11 -11.20
N GLU A 234 32.13 -6.27 -10.63
CA GLU A 234 32.62 -7.56 -10.15
C GLU A 234 31.62 -8.11 -9.12
N ALA A 235 31.32 -9.42 -9.22
CA ALA A 235 30.44 -10.07 -8.26
C ALA A 235 30.93 -9.82 -6.83
N PRO A 236 30.06 -9.50 -5.86
CA PRO A 236 30.48 -9.16 -4.51
C PRO A 236 31.29 -10.33 -3.91
N ALA A 237 32.60 -10.12 -3.77
CA ALA A 237 33.48 -10.99 -3.01
C ALA A 237 33.13 -10.81 -1.54
N GLY A 238 32.36 -11.76 -0.97
CA GLY A 238 32.10 -11.78 0.47
C GLY A 238 30.62 -11.79 0.86
N GLN A 239 29.90 -12.83 0.43
CA GLN A 239 28.98 -13.50 1.35
C GLN A 239 29.47 -14.93 1.43
N SER A 240 30.28 -15.22 2.44
CA SER A 240 30.60 -16.59 2.83
C SER A 240 29.28 -17.26 3.17
N GLY A 241 28.69 -17.96 2.20
CA GLY A 241 27.63 -18.91 2.45
C GLY A 241 28.11 -19.82 3.57
N GLY A 242 27.34 -19.86 4.66
CA GLY A 242 27.61 -20.74 5.79
C GLY A 242 27.90 -22.13 5.23
N GLN A 243 29.05 -22.67 5.60
CA GLN A 243 29.53 -23.97 5.19
C GLN A 243 28.43 -24.99 5.52
N VAL A 244 27.68 -25.42 4.50
CA VAL A 244 26.74 -26.53 4.64
C VAL A 244 27.62 -27.75 4.82
N ILE A 245 27.86 -28.10 6.08
CA ILE A 245 28.48 -29.37 6.46
C ILE A 245 27.60 -30.45 5.85
N ASP A 246 28.17 -31.22 4.92
CA ASP A 246 27.51 -32.34 4.29
C ASP A 246 27.21 -33.39 5.36
N LEU A 247 25.97 -33.39 5.84
CA LEU A 247 25.45 -34.33 6.81
C LEU A 247 25.67 -35.79 6.37
N MET A 248 25.77 -36.08 5.06
CA MET A 248 26.07 -37.44 4.59
C MET A 248 27.49 -37.88 4.91
N GLU A 249 28.48 -36.99 4.88
CA GLU A 249 29.85 -37.32 5.28
C GLU A 249 29.95 -37.55 6.78
N ALA A 250 29.30 -36.71 7.58
CA ALA A 250 29.22 -36.89 9.04
C ALA A 250 28.51 -38.21 9.43
N LEU A 251 27.46 -38.60 8.70
CA LEU A 251 26.75 -39.87 8.89
C LEU A 251 27.59 -41.09 8.48
N ARG A 252 28.36 -41.00 7.38
CA ARG A 252 29.25 -42.09 6.95
C ARG A 252 30.38 -42.34 7.96
N ALA A 253 30.95 -41.28 8.54
CA ALA A 253 31.96 -41.38 9.59
C ALA A 253 31.41 -42.01 10.89
N SER A 254 30.12 -41.79 11.22
CA SER A 254 29.49 -42.39 12.39
C SER A 254 29.08 -43.87 12.19
N LEU A 255 28.96 -44.34 10.95
CA LEU A 255 28.56 -45.73 10.64
C LEU A 255 29.77 -46.68 10.54
N THR A 256 30.97 -46.20 10.23
CA THR A 256 32.19 -47.02 10.14
C THR A 256 32.87 -47.25 11.49
N ALA A 257 32.57 -46.44 12.51
CA ALA A 257 33.14 -46.59 13.85
C ALA A 257 32.53 -47.74 14.68
N ASN A 258 31.42 -48.37 14.25
CA ASN A 258 30.66 -49.31 15.08
C ASN A 258 30.60 -50.77 14.57
N LYS A 259 31.52 -51.17 13.70
CA LYS A 259 31.68 -52.57 13.24
C LYS A 259 33.07 -53.13 13.54
N SER A 260 33.42 -53.27 14.81
CA SER A 260 34.44 -54.24 15.23
C SER A 260 34.40 -54.55 16.73
N LYS A 261 33.69 -55.63 17.09
CA LYS A 261 34.15 -56.73 17.98
C LYS A 261 32.97 -57.61 18.44
N LYS A 262 32.85 -58.80 17.83
CA LYS A 262 32.37 -60.05 18.46
C LYS A 262 33.63 -60.74 19.04
N THR A 263 33.66 -61.54 20.11
CA THR A 263 32.84 -62.66 20.67
C THR A 263 33.52 -63.02 22.05
N PRO A 264 33.23 -64.09 22.87
CA PRO A 264 32.14 -65.08 22.99
C PRO A 264 31.62 -65.35 24.46
N PRO A 265 30.71 -66.34 24.70
CA PRO A 265 29.74 -66.35 25.82
C PRO A 265 29.97 -67.41 26.94
N ALA A 266 29.21 -67.29 28.05
CA ALA A 266 28.97 -68.36 29.04
C ALA A 266 27.54 -68.27 29.62
N LYS A 267 27.03 -69.42 30.07
CA LYS A 267 25.61 -69.82 30.28
C LYS A 267 25.24 -69.88 31.80
N PRO A 268 24.08 -70.40 32.27
CA PRO A 268 23.03 -69.64 32.98
C PRO A 268 22.74 -70.08 34.45
N SER A 269 21.93 -69.32 35.20
CA SER A 269 21.18 -69.72 36.42
C SER A 269 20.15 -68.62 36.76
N THR A 270 18.84 -68.80 36.54
CA THR A 270 17.77 -69.45 37.34
C THR A 270 17.33 -68.76 38.64
N ALA A 271 15.99 -68.55 38.71
CA ALA A 271 15.13 -68.24 39.85
C ALA A 271 15.24 -66.81 40.40
N ARG A 272 14.18 -66.06 40.75
CA ARG A 272 12.73 -66.25 41.04
C ARG A 272 12.23 -64.79 41.21
N LYS A 273 11.01 -64.31 40.96
CA LYS A 273 9.65 -64.84 41.06
C LYS A 273 8.74 -63.77 40.42
N ALA A 274 7.77 -64.18 39.61
CA ALA A 274 6.70 -63.34 39.07
C ALA A 274 5.42 -63.47 39.96
N PRO A 275 4.23 -63.02 39.52
CA PRO A 275 3.65 -61.68 39.40
C PRO A 275 2.27 -61.68 40.15
N PRO A 276 1.10 -61.16 39.68
CA PRO A 276 0.69 -60.03 38.82
C PRO A 276 -0.51 -59.19 39.39
N ALA A 277 -1.00 -58.25 38.55
CA ALA A 277 -2.40 -57.79 38.42
C ALA A 277 -2.96 -56.84 39.50
N GLU A 278 -3.90 -55.91 39.27
CA GLU A 278 -4.83 -55.74 38.16
C GLU A 278 -5.39 -54.30 38.12
N VAL A 279 -5.95 -53.97 36.96
CA VAL A 279 -6.74 -52.80 36.56
C VAL A 279 -7.99 -52.56 37.44
N GLU A 280 -8.45 -51.30 37.57
CA GLU A 280 -9.71 -50.85 36.94
C GLU A 280 -10.09 -49.39 37.23
N SER A 281 -10.72 -48.83 36.21
CA SER A 281 -11.38 -47.54 36.06
C SER A 281 -12.66 -47.38 36.87
N LEU A 282 -13.07 -46.14 37.17
CA LEU A 282 -14.38 -45.55 36.81
C LEU A 282 -14.59 -44.15 37.44
N ALA A 283 -15.03 -43.19 36.62
CA ALA A 283 -16.26 -42.38 36.81
C ALA A 283 -16.14 -40.94 36.27
N ALA A 284 -17.19 -40.50 35.56
CA ALA A 284 -17.30 -39.24 34.85
C ALA A 284 -18.29 -38.25 35.50
N LYS A 285 -17.90 -36.96 35.54
CA LYS A 285 -18.68 -35.68 35.49
C LYS A 285 -19.67 -35.30 36.61
N PRO A 286 -19.81 -33.98 36.92
CA PRO A 286 -20.77 -33.15 36.19
C PRO A 286 -20.26 -31.78 35.71
N ARG A 287 -20.93 -31.27 34.68
CA ARG A 287 -20.76 -29.94 34.03
C ARG A 287 -21.33 -28.84 34.93
N ARG A 288 -20.67 -27.67 34.96
CA ARG A 288 -21.15 -26.45 35.63
C ARG A 288 -21.90 -25.56 34.62
N PRO A 289 -23.07 -24.98 34.97
CA PRO A 289 -23.93 -24.27 34.02
C PRO A 289 -23.48 -22.82 33.76
N VAL A 290 -23.72 -22.37 32.53
CA VAL A 290 -23.61 -20.97 32.08
C VAL A 290 -24.80 -20.19 32.63
N LYS A 291 -24.55 -19.13 33.39
CA LYS A 291 -25.60 -18.21 33.89
C LYS A 291 -25.82 -17.10 32.85
N ARG A 292 -27.01 -17.14 32.26
CA ARG A 292 -27.60 -16.16 31.32
C ARG A 292 -28.01 -14.91 32.12
N ALA A 293 -27.52 -13.73 31.75
CA ALA A 293 -28.02 -12.46 32.26
C ALA A 293 -29.15 -11.96 31.34
N ALA A 294 -30.27 -11.57 31.94
CA ALA A 294 -31.39 -10.87 31.31
C ALA A 294 -31.94 -9.86 32.35
N PRO A 295 -32.83 -8.93 31.95
CA PRO A 295 -32.53 -7.56 31.56
C PRO A 295 -32.92 -6.56 32.66
N LYS A 296 -32.32 -5.36 32.66
CA LYS A 296 -32.78 -4.25 33.53
C LYS A 296 -33.59 -3.27 32.69
N VAL A 297 -34.85 -3.12 33.09
CA VAL A 297 -35.88 -2.26 32.50
C VAL A 297 -35.65 -0.80 32.89
N GLU A 298 -35.84 0.06 31.89
CA GLU A 298 -36.27 1.46 31.86
C GLU A 298 -36.69 2.13 33.18
N GLU A 299 -36.14 3.33 33.40
CA GLU A 299 -36.83 4.39 34.14
C GLU A 299 -36.68 5.72 33.40
N ALA A 300 -37.80 6.43 33.30
CA ALA A 300 -38.11 7.44 32.29
C ALA A 300 -37.49 8.83 32.57
N THR A 301 -37.25 9.56 31.47
CA THR A 301 -37.03 11.02 31.47
C THR A 301 -38.37 11.76 31.59
N PRO A 302 -38.38 12.95 32.21
CA PRO A 302 -38.65 14.18 31.45
C PRO A 302 -37.82 15.38 32.02
N ALA A 303 -37.67 16.56 31.42
CA ALA A 303 -38.25 17.24 30.28
C ALA A 303 -37.23 18.26 29.72
N ARG A 304 -37.42 18.64 28.44
CA ARG A 304 -36.79 19.79 27.77
C ARG A 304 -37.09 21.11 28.49
N VAL A 305 -36.10 22.01 28.55
CA VAL A 305 -36.33 23.47 28.52
C VAL A 305 -35.49 24.08 27.40
N ARG A 306 -36.16 24.90 26.60
CA ARG A 306 -35.61 25.68 25.48
C ARG A 306 -35.02 27.01 25.98
N ALA A 307 -33.99 27.46 25.24
CA ALA A 307 -33.75 28.83 24.74
C ALA A 307 -32.92 29.86 25.54
N ARG A 308 -32.09 30.56 24.73
CA ARG A 308 -31.35 31.84 24.88
C ARG A 308 -30.08 31.74 25.75
N LYS A 309 -28.92 32.19 25.28
CA LYS A 309 -28.60 33.44 24.57
C LYS A 309 -27.40 33.26 23.65
#